data_AF-A0A453MYS9-F1
#
_entry.id   AF-A0A453MYS9-F1
#
_cell.length_a   1.000
_cell.length_b   1.000
_cell.length_c   1.000
_cell.angle_alpha   90.00
_cell.angle_beta   90.00
_cell.angle_gamma   90.00
#
_symmetry.space_group_name_H-M   'P 1'
#
loop_
_entity.id
_entity.type
_entity.pdbx_description
1 polymer ?
#
loop_
_entity_poly.entity_id
_entity_poly.type
_entity_poly.pdbx_seq_one_letter_code
_entity_poly.pdbx_strand_id
1 'polypeptide(L)'
;MAVTSSRHEHDLVCKLLARAVEAVSTSAGFILNTFDALEADDLAATRRDLAGVPVFEVGPLHKISPASSSSLLPQDRSCLDWLDAQAPASVLYISFGSLAS
;
A
#
# COMPACT_ATOMS: atom_id res chain seq x y z
N MET A 1 -10.19 31.08 -3.47
CA MET A 1 -9.57 30.27 -4.54
C MET A 1 -8.95 28.96 -4.07
N ALA A 2 -8.51 28.80 -2.81
CA ALA A 2 -8.01 27.50 -2.30
C ALA A 2 -9.11 26.42 -2.14
N VAL A 3 -10.33 26.80 -1.71
CA VAL A 3 -11.45 25.86 -1.49
C VAL A 3 -11.92 25.17 -2.79
N THR A 4 -11.88 25.87 -3.92
CA THR A 4 -12.29 25.31 -5.22
C THR A 4 -11.26 24.33 -5.78
N SER A 5 -9.96 24.53 -5.49
CA SER A 5 -8.88 23.60 -5.88
C SER A 5 -9.03 22.25 -5.16
N SER A 6 -9.26 22.29 -3.84
CA SER A 6 -9.42 21.07 -3.03
C SER A 6 -10.61 20.20 -3.43
N ARG A 7 -11.74 20.81 -3.85
CA ARG A 7 -12.91 20.06 -4.33
C ARG A 7 -12.67 19.40 -5.68
N HIS A 8 -11.89 20.04 -6.54
CA HIS A 8 -11.55 19.51 -7.85
C HIS A 8 -10.60 18.31 -7.74
N GLU A 9 -9.58 18.41 -6.88
CA GLU A 9 -8.68 17.29 -6.57
C GLU A 9 -9.42 16.10 -5.98
N HIS A 10 -10.37 16.35 -5.06
CA HIS A 10 -11.22 15.31 -4.49
C HIS A 10 -12.07 14.59 -5.56
N ASP A 11 -12.69 15.34 -6.48
CA ASP A 11 -13.46 14.78 -7.59
C ASP A 11 -12.60 13.91 -8.52
N LEU A 12 -11.36 14.34 -8.81
CA LEU A 12 -10.41 13.54 -9.60
C LEU A 12 -10.04 12.23 -8.92
N VAL A 13 -9.78 12.25 -7.61
CA VAL A 13 -9.49 11.04 -6.82
C VAL A 13 -10.69 10.10 -6.82
N CYS A 14 -11.91 10.61 -6.60
CA CYS A 14 -13.13 9.81 -6.64
C CYS A 14 -13.34 9.14 -8.00
N LYS A 15 -13.12 9.87 -9.10
CA LYS A 15 -13.19 9.31 -10.45
C LYS A 15 -12.14 8.24 -10.70
N LEU A 16 -10.91 8.45 -10.22
CA LEU A 16 -9.84 7.46 -10.32
C LEU A 16 -10.20 6.18 -9.56
N LEU A 17 -10.69 6.31 -8.32
CA LEU A 17 -11.11 5.18 -7.49
C LEU A 17 -12.27 4.40 -8.13
N ALA A 18 -13.29 5.10 -8.65
CA ALA A 18 -14.42 4.45 -9.32
C ALA A 18 -13.95 3.61 -10.53
N ARG A 19 -13.05 4.16 -11.35
CA ARG A 19 -12.46 3.42 -12.48
C ARG A 19 -11.61 2.23 -12.05
N ALA A 20 -10.87 2.37 -10.95
CA ALA A 20 -10.09 1.27 -10.40
C ALA A 20 -10.99 0.12 -9.93
N VAL A 21 -12.09 0.44 -9.24
CA VAL A 21 -13.08 -0.56 -8.78
C VAL A 21 -13.74 -1.28 -9.97
N GLU A 22 -14.14 -0.54 -11.01
CA GLU A 22 -14.69 -1.13 -12.24
C GLU A 22 -13.68 -2.04 -12.97
N ALA A 23 -12.41 -1.65 -13.00
CA ALA A 23 -11.36 -2.49 -13.57
C ALA A 23 -11.15 -3.78 -12.75
N VAL A 24 -11.26 -3.72 -11.42
CA VAL A 24 -11.15 -4.91 -10.56
C VAL A 24 -12.33 -5.87 -10.80
N SER A 25 -13.56 -5.36 -10.87
CA SER A 25 -14.76 -6.20 -11.04
C SER A 25 -14.86 -6.89 -12.42
N THR A 26 -14.13 -6.39 -13.41
CA THR A 26 -14.08 -6.96 -14.77
C THR A 26 -12.76 -7.70 -15.05
N SER A 27 -11.88 -7.82 -14.05
CA SER A 27 -10.59 -8.49 -14.17
C SER A 27 -10.72 -10.02 -14.11
N ALA A 28 -9.65 -10.72 -14.53
CA ALA A 28 -9.56 -12.17 -14.38
C ALA A 28 -9.22 -12.62 -12.94
N GLY A 29 -8.88 -11.69 -12.05
CA GLY A 29 -8.47 -11.96 -10.69
C GLY A 29 -7.88 -10.72 -10.02
N PHE A 30 -8.01 -10.67 -8.70
CA PHE A 30 -7.56 -9.54 -7.88
C PHE A 30 -6.50 -9.99 -6.87
N ILE A 31 -5.30 -9.44 -7.00
CA ILE A 31 -4.16 -9.77 -6.13
C ILE A 31 -4.00 -8.69 -5.08
N LEU A 32 -3.99 -9.08 -3.80
CA LEU A 32 -3.87 -8.19 -2.65
C LEU A 32 -2.61 -8.53 -1.84
N ASN A 33 -1.84 -7.50 -1.48
CA ASN A 33 -0.70 -7.64 -0.57
C ASN A 33 -1.17 -7.61 0.89
N THR A 34 -1.95 -8.62 1.28
CA THR A 34 -2.44 -8.84 2.63
C THR A 34 -2.46 -10.35 2.93
N PHE A 35 -2.93 -10.75 4.11
CA PHE A 35 -3.11 -12.15 4.49
C PHE A 35 -4.26 -12.28 5.50
N ASP A 36 -4.85 -13.47 5.58
CA ASP A 36 -6.07 -13.75 6.34
C ASP A 36 -5.99 -13.29 7.82
N ALA A 37 -4.89 -13.62 8.52
CA ALA A 37 -4.73 -13.24 9.91
C ALA A 37 -4.60 -11.72 10.18
N LEU A 38 -4.46 -10.89 9.14
CA LEU A 38 -4.48 -9.43 9.26
C LEU A 38 -5.88 -8.84 9.05
N GLU A 39 -6.63 -9.35 8.05
CA GLU A 39 -7.85 -8.70 7.51
C GLU A 39 -8.98 -9.70 7.15
N ALA A 40 -9.17 -10.76 7.93
CA ALA A 40 -10.08 -11.86 7.61
C ALA A 40 -11.52 -11.42 7.23
N ASP A 41 -12.13 -10.53 8.03
CA ASP A 41 -13.51 -10.07 7.80
C ASP A 41 -13.62 -9.23 6.53
N ASP A 42 -12.64 -8.34 6.29
CA ASP A 42 -12.59 -7.50 5.09
C ASP A 42 -12.33 -8.33 3.82
N LEU A 43 -11.50 -9.38 3.91
CA LEU A 43 -11.28 -10.33 2.82
C LEU A 43 -12.55 -11.13 2.53
N ALA A 44 -13.29 -11.56 3.55
CA ALA A 44 -14.57 -12.24 3.38
C ALA A 44 -15.65 -11.33 2.77
N ALA A 45 -15.66 -10.03 3.10
CA ALA A 45 -16.50 -9.04 2.43
C ALA A 45 -16.08 -8.84 0.97
N THR A 46 -14.79 -8.63 0.72
CA THR A 46 -14.23 -8.42 -0.63
C THR A 46 -14.53 -9.58 -1.57
N ARG A 47 -14.37 -10.83 -1.11
CA ARG A 47 -14.71 -12.03 -1.89
C ARG A 47 -16.19 -12.13 -2.23
N ARG A 48 -17.08 -11.62 -1.36
CA ARG A 48 -18.53 -11.57 -1.63
C ARG A 48 -18.88 -10.46 -2.62
N ASP A 49 -18.30 -9.28 -2.46
CA ASP A 49 -18.58 -8.12 -3.32
C ASP A 49 -18.04 -8.32 -4.75
N LEU A 50 -16.92 -9.05 -4.88
CA LEU A 50 -16.30 -9.41 -6.15
C LEU A 50 -16.71 -10.81 -6.62
N ALA A 51 -17.94 -11.25 -6.33
CA ALA A 51 -18.43 -12.56 -6.74
C ALA A 51 -18.18 -12.82 -8.24
N GLY A 52 -17.36 -13.83 -8.55
CA GLY A 52 -16.94 -14.18 -9.91
C GLY A 52 -15.52 -13.79 -10.27
N VAL A 53 -14.86 -12.93 -9.48
CA VAL A 53 -13.44 -12.59 -9.60
C VAL A 53 -12.66 -13.30 -8.48
N PRO A 54 -11.72 -14.19 -8.81
CA PRO A 54 -10.85 -14.81 -7.80
C PRO A 54 -10.02 -13.76 -7.06
N VAL A 55 -10.02 -13.80 -5.73
CA VAL A 55 -9.23 -12.92 -4.86
C VAL A 55 -8.04 -13.70 -4.29
N PHE A 56 -6.83 -13.14 -4.39
CA PHE A 56 -5.58 -13.76 -3.96
C PHE A 56 -4.85 -12.87 -2.96
N GLU A 57 -4.87 -13.23 -1.68
CA GLU A 57 -4.04 -12.65 -0.64
C GLU A 57 -2.62 -13.25 -0.67
N VAL A 58 -1.65 -12.50 -1.19
CA VAL A 58 -0.26 -12.97 -1.41
C VAL A 58 0.77 -12.28 -0.52
N GLY A 59 0.31 -11.61 0.54
CA GLY A 59 1.15 -10.84 1.44
C GLY A 59 1.82 -11.66 2.54
N PRO A 60 2.80 -11.07 3.24
CA PRO A 60 3.40 -9.77 2.95
C PRO A 60 4.49 -9.86 1.88
N LEU A 61 4.29 -9.17 0.75
CA LEU A 61 5.20 -9.18 -0.42
C LEU A 61 6.65 -8.84 -0.06
N HIS A 62 6.86 -7.93 0.89
CA HIS A 62 8.20 -7.50 1.32
C HIS A 62 9.02 -8.60 2.02
N LYS A 63 8.39 -9.69 2.47
CA LYS A 63 9.09 -10.84 3.07
C LYS A 63 9.37 -11.96 2.06
N ILE A 64 8.58 -12.04 0.99
CA ILE A 64 8.61 -13.15 0.03
C ILE A 64 9.29 -12.77 -1.29
N SER A 65 9.40 -11.48 -1.61
CA SER A 65 10.13 -10.97 -2.76
C SER A 65 11.22 -10.01 -2.28
N PRO A 66 12.48 -10.16 -2.74
CA PRO A 66 13.48 -9.13 -2.55
C PRO A 66 12.97 -7.82 -3.14
N ALA A 67 13.27 -6.70 -2.48
CA ALA A 67 12.93 -5.39 -2.99
C ALA A 67 13.69 -5.13 -4.30
N SER A 68 12.96 -4.86 -5.38
CA SER A 68 13.56 -4.32 -6.60
C SER A 68 14.13 -2.94 -6.29
N SER A 69 15.35 -2.63 -6.78
CA SER A 69 15.93 -1.30 -6.65
C SER A 69 15.09 -0.29 -7.44
N SER A 70 14.13 0.36 -6.77
CA SER A 70 13.22 1.33 -7.37
C SER A 70 13.70 2.78 -7.25
N SER A 71 14.76 3.03 -6.47
CA SER A 71 15.34 4.36 -6.30
C SER A 71 16.28 4.69 -7.46
N LEU A 72 16.08 5.85 -8.07
CA LEU A 72 17.03 6.41 -9.05
C LEU A 72 18.32 6.93 -8.39
N LEU A 73 18.32 7.07 -7.07
CA LEU A 73 19.45 7.55 -6.28
C LEU A 73 20.04 6.41 -5.42
N PRO A 74 21.36 6.46 -5.12
CA PRO A 74 21.96 5.59 -4.12
C PRO A 74 21.28 5.75 -2.77
N GLN A 75 21.07 4.63 -2.07
CA GLN A 75 20.51 4.65 -0.71
C GLN A 75 21.58 5.12 0.28
N ASP A 76 21.25 6.13 1.09
CA ASP A 76 22.04 6.49 2.26
C ASP A 76 21.85 5.43 3.35
N ARG A 77 22.96 4.85 3.81
CA ARG A 77 23.00 3.79 4.81
C ARG A 77 23.55 4.25 6.16
N SER A 78 23.95 5.52 6.29
CA SER A 78 24.54 6.06 7.52
C SER A 78 23.61 5.95 8.73
N CYS A 79 22.28 6.00 8.51
CA CYS A 79 21.29 5.80 9.56
C CYS A 79 21.26 4.37 10.11
N LEU A 80 21.66 3.37 9.31
CA LEU A 80 21.73 1.98 9.74
C LEU A 80 22.96 1.75 10.62
N ASP A 81 24.10 2.35 10.29
CA ASP A 81 25.30 2.29 11.14
C ASP A 81 25.03 2.90 12.53
N TRP A 82 24.26 3.99 12.58
CA TRP A 82 23.80 4.58 13.85
C TRP A 82 22.81 3.67 14.60
N LEU A 83 21.90 3.01 13.88
CA LEU A 83 20.90 2.10 14.44
C LEU A 83 21.55 0.87 15.09
N ASP A 84 22.59 0.32 14.46
CA ASP A 84 23.34 -0.85 14.94
C ASP A 84 24.05 -0.60 16.29
N ALA A 85 24.31 0.67 16.65
CA ALA A 85 24.90 1.05 17.92
C ALA A 85 23.90 1.20 19.07
N GLN A 86 22.58 1.10 18.80
CA GLN A 86 21.54 1.29 19.82
C GLN A 86 21.19 -0.03 20.51
N ALA A 87 20.59 0.05 21.70
CA ALA A 87 20.09 -1.14 22.38
C ALA A 87 18.89 -1.75 21.62
N PRO A 88 18.66 -3.08 21.69
CA PRO A 88 17.50 -3.70 21.07
C PRO A 88 16.19 -3.04 21.53
N ALA A 89 15.31 -2.74 20.57
CA ALA A 89 14.00 -2.11 20.81
C ALA A 89 14.03 -0.74 21.52
N SER A 90 15.13 0.01 21.45
CA SER A 90 15.23 1.35 22.09
C SER A 90 14.97 2.53 21.15
N VAL A 91 14.77 2.29 19.85
CA VAL A 91 14.63 3.34 18.82
C VAL A 91 13.21 3.38 18.28
N LEU A 92 12.65 4.58 18.18
CA LEU A 92 11.35 4.83 17.54
C LEU A 92 11.55 5.24 16.07
N TYR A 93 10.96 4.49 15.14
CA TYR A 93 10.87 4.87 13.74
C TYR A 93 9.65 5.79 13.50
N ILE A 94 9.87 6.93 12.85
CA ILE A 94 8.81 7.89 12.49
C ILE A 94 8.89 8.15 10.99
N SER A 95 7.78 7.92 10.28
CA SER A 95 7.65 8.20 8.85
C SER A 95 6.18 8.44 8.51
N PHE A 96 5.93 9.45 7.67
CA PHE A 96 4.61 9.77 7.13
C PHE A 96 4.44 9.31 5.66
N GLY A 97 5.41 8.55 5.14
CA GLY A 97 5.45 8.16 3.73
C GLY A 97 6.06 9.23 2.82
N SER A 98 6.29 8.87 1.56
CA SER A 98 7.05 9.68 0.60
C SER A 98 6.34 10.92 0.07
N LEU A 99 5.03 11.06 0.31
CA LEU A 99 4.23 12.19 -0.17
C LEU A 99 4.09 13.31 0.87
N ALA A 100 4.58 13.10 2.09
CA ALA A 100 4.61 14.15 3.10
C ALA A 100 5.73 15.15 2.75
N SER A 101 5.37 16.42 2.55
CA SER A 101 6.27 17.56 2.34
C SER A 101 5.92 18.70 3.27
#